data_AF-A0A8H4LWR1-F1
#
_entry.id   AF-A0A8H4LWR1-F1
#
_cell.length_a   1.000
_cell.length_b   1.000
_cell.length_c   1.000
_cell.angle_alpha   90.00
_cell.angle_beta   90.00
_cell.angle_gamma   90.00
#
_symmetry.space_group_name_H-M   'P 1'
#
loop_
_entity.id
_entity.type
_entity.pdbx_description
1 polymer ?
#
loop_
_entity_poly.entity_id
_entity_poly.type
_entity_poly.pdbx_seq_one_letter_code
_entity_poly.pdbx_strand_id
1 'polypeptide(L)'
;MGIPWLTATLQPLADVRLLQDEAVVIDGPALAYHILHVCRINGVVQPSYRLVAQTTLAWLDELSSHNVVVAAIYFDGHLPESKLEIRMERSMRNSARIGRLFFDNPHGCRRDQIAAVGGQNHGLNQLTSANVDAFRAGVPSVKALADPSFFVPAIVEALRCSDRYRSVVRLVPGEADTVCARHVAKHGGLVLTSDSDLLVYDLGAGEVAFFRDIYRGAESAIMCSSFAPRSISNKLGLLGSTGILRVAYELQCAPHATLPQITRACERPVANMPKYLELHKRYLHDEDEQEGDFRDLGHQLLPRLSKLDPRLSELVVELYSSVIPRHSNSVARIFLPVLIENMDRGSAWQQSTPIRRLAYSLLEIDSPGRSMSILEYRRVQSVTQKGRLIETASATEIGQYIDEVLEVMERMKDLDSVPGRYYWPLVGLALDIGECQKQGKQSHAWHMLQQRYKQSVAWSNSVSWGVVHLFAQVQATLYSFRMLRQVMSIVRKGAAKYKLPSNLKQLWPAVRHFPPLTGFPEMDDILGLLLESREAGFMREFAELMCFDMVSSPDVDKAAKGASERSTDGGMDENVQNLATKHDKWNKANKFGVLSAD
;
A
#
# COMPACT_ATOMS: atom_id res chain seq x y z
N MET A 1 11.29 -11.95 -5.13
CA MET A 1 12.11 -10.72 -5.19
C MET A 1 13.58 -11.13 -5.07
N GLY A 2 14.51 -10.19 -5.20
CA GLY A 2 15.95 -10.47 -5.08
C GLY A 2 16.65 -10.88 -6.37
N ILE A 3 17.82 -11.53 -6.23
CA ILE A 3 18.67 -12.00 -7.34
C ILE A 3 17.92 -12.96 -8.29
N PRO A 4 17.72 -12.58 -9.57
CA PRO A 4 17.05 -13.43 -10.55
C PRO A 4 17.69 -14.82 -10.69
N TRP A 5 16.85 -15.85 -10.85
CA TRP A 5 17.23 -17.25 -11.05
C TRP A 5 17.99 -17.93 -9.90
N LEU A 6 18.37 -17.22 -8.83
CA LEU A 6 19.16 -17.78 -7.73
C LEU A 6 18.46 -18.96 -7.06
N THR A 7 17.20 -18.80 -6.65
CA THR A 7 16.47 -19.90 -6.01
C THR A 7 16.27 -21.07 -6.97
N ALA A 8 15.90 -20.82 -8.24
CA ALA A 8 15.72 -21.89 -9.23
C ALA A 8 17.01 -22.68 -9.46
N THR A 9 18.15 -21.98 -9.45
CA THR A 9 19.48 -22.59 -9.62
C THR A 9 19.87 -23.44 -8.42
N LEU A 10 19.53 -23.01 -7.21
CA LEU A 10 19.85 -23.69 -5.96
C LEU A 10 18.81 -24.73 -5.53
N GLN A 11 17.63 -24.76 -6.16
CA GLN A 11 16.52 -25.67 -5.82
C GLN A 11 16.94 -27.13 -5.69
N PRO A 12 17.80 -27.71 -6.57
CA PRO A 12 18.21 -29.11 -6.45
C PRO A 12 19.04 -29.43 -5.20
N LEU A 13 19.53 -28.41 -4.49
CA LEU A 13 20.35 -28.54 -3.30
C LEU A 13 19.57 -28.27 -2.00
N ALA A 14 18.30 -27.87 -2.12
CA ALA A 14 17.39 -27.66 -1.00
C ALA A 14 16.96 -28.99 -0.39
N ASP A 15 16.81 -29.00 0.93
CA ASP A 15 16.37 -30.17 1.67
C ASP A 15 14.86 -30.03 1.94
N VAL A 16 14.06 -30.95 1.37
CA VAL A 16 12.61 -30.98 1.62
C VAL A 16 12.36 -31.64 2.96
N ARG A 17 11.72 -30.94 3.89
CA ARG A 17 11.51 -31.41 5.25
C ARG A 17 10.16 -30.96 5.83
N LEU A 18 9.81 -31.58 6.96
CA LEU A 18 8.69 -31.18 7.77
C LEU A 18 9.02 -29.87 8.49
N LEU A 19 8.07 -28.93 8.49
CA LEU A 19 8.13 -27.67 9.24
C LEU A 19 7.37 -27.87 10.56
N GLN A 20 8.08 -28.40 11.56
CA GLN A 20 7.51 -28.76 12.87
C GLN A 20 8.57 -28.63 13.96
N ASP A 21 8.14 -28.27 15.18
CA ASP A 21 8.98 -28.24 16.39
C ASP A 21 10.24 -27.34 16.27
N GLU A 22 10.14 -26.23 15.53
CA GLU A 22 11.24 -25.30 15.30
C GLU A 22 10.85 -23.83 15.47
N ALA A 23 11.84 -22.97 15.67
CA ALA A 23 11.64 -21.52 15.74
C ALA A 23 11.86 -20.86 14.38
N VAL A 24 10.93 -19.99 13.98
CA VAL A 24 10.97 -19.26 12.71
C VAL A 24 11.04 -17.75 12.91
N VAL A 25 11.80 -17.09 12.03
CA VAL A 25 11.81 -15.64 11.86
C VAL A 25 11.13 -15.32 10.53
N ILE A 26 10.22 -14.36 10.52
CA ILE A 26 9.39 -14.07 9.35
C ILE A 26 9.70 -12.69 8.79
N ASP A 27 10.02 -12.65 7.50
CA ASP A 27 10.04 -11.45 6.68
C ASP A 27 8.59 -10.97 6.44
N GLY A 28 8.19 -9.90 7.14
CA GLY A 28 6.84 -9.37 7.18
C GLY A 28 6.33 -8.85 5.82
N PRO A 29 7.08 -8.04 5.06
CA PRO A 29 6.73 -7.65 3.71
C PRO A 29 6.47 -8.86 2.82
N ALA A 30 7.35 -9.86 2.84
CA ALA A 30 7.15 -11.08 2.06
C ALA A 30 5.90 -11.88 2.52
N LEU A 31 5.67 -11.99 3.84
CA LEU A 31 4.45 -12.60 4.40
C LEU A 31 3.20 -11.90 3.87
N ALA A 32 3.17 -10.56 3.87
CA ALA A 32 2.01 -9.81 3.42
C ALA A 32 1.66 -10.13 1.95
N TYR A 33 2.67 -10.16 1.07
CA TYR A 33 2.47 -10.51 -0.34
C TYR A 33 2.08 -11.98 -0.54
N HIS A 34 2.60 -12.90 0.29
CA HIS A 34 2.17 -14.29 0.32
C HIS A 34 0.70 -14.42 0.70
N ILE A 35 0.24 -13.75 1.75
CA ILE A 35 -1.17 -13.79 2.16
C ILE A 35 -2.09 -13.20 1.09
N LEU A 36 -1.67 -12.12 0.43
CA LEU A 36 -2.40 -11.56 -0.71
C LEU A 36 -2.52 -12.59 -1.86
N HIS A 37 -1.44 -13.34 -2.13
CA HIS A 37 -1.45 -14.42 -3.11
C HIS A 37 -2.37 -15.57 -2.72
N VAL A 38 -2.34 -16.01 -1.45
CA VAL A 38 -3.26 -17.03 -0.89
C VAL A 38 -4.72 -16.63 -1.09
N CYS A 39 -5.09 -15.38 -0.77
CA CYS A 39 -6.46 -14.88 -1.00
C CYS A 39 -6.87 -14.97 -2.48
N ARG A 40 -5.95 -14.64 -3.39
CA ARG A 40 -6.19 -14.62 -4.84
C ARG A 40 -6.32 -16.01 -5.45
N ILE A 41 -5.50 -16.98 -5.03
CA ILE A 41 -5.64 -18.37 -5.47
C ILE A 41 -6.97 -18.96 -4.99
N ASN A 42 -7.43 -18.53 -3.83
CA ASN A 42 -8.76 -18.89 -3.31
C ASN A 42 -9.92 -18.12 -3.97
N GLY A 43 -9.66 -17.37 -5.04
CA GLY A 43 -10.69 -16.80 -5.92
C GLY A 43 -11.10 -15.37 -5.61
N VAL A 44 -10.40 -14.67 -4.72
CA VAL A 44 -10.68 -13.26 -4.37
C VAL A 44 -9.60 -12.36 -4.94
N VAL A 45 -9.91 -11.69 -6.06
CA VAL A 45 -8.96 -10.85 -6.81
C VAL A 45 -8.53 -9.62 -5.99
N GLN A 46 -9.50 -8.93 -5.39
CA GLN A 46 -9.31 -7.84 -4.42
C GLN A 46 -9.86 -8.22 -3.05
N PRO A 47 -9.05 -8.85 -2.18
CA PRO A 47 -9.50 -9.17 -0.84
C PRO A 47 -9.68 -7.89 -0.01
N SER A 48 -10.69 -7.90 0.87
CA SER A 48 -10.86 -6.81 1.83
C SER A 48 -9.76 -6.84 2.89
N TYR A 49 -9.54 -5.71 3.56
CA TYR A 49 -8.56 -5.62 4.65
C TYR A 49 -8.87 -6.58 5.79
N ARG A 50 -10.15 -6.87 6.03
CA ARG A 50 -10.60 -7.87 7.00
C ARG A 50 -10.20 -9.28 6.57
N LEU A 51 -10.40 -9.63 5.30
CA LEU A 51 -10.06 -10.95 4.79
C LEU A 51 -8.55 -11.21 4.86
N VAL A 52 -7.71 -10.26 4.42
CA VAL A 52 -6.25 -10.43 4.52
C VAL A 52 -5.78 -10.53 5.97
N ALA A 53 -6.32 -9.71 6.88
CA ALA A 53 -5.99 -9.75 8.29
C ALA A 53 -6.31 -11.10 8.94
N GLN A 54 -7.52 -11.61 8.72
CA GLN A 54 -7.93 -12.91 9.26
C GLN A 54 -7.15 -14.07 8.63
N THR A 55 -6.88 -14.01 7.33
CA THR A 55 -6.09 -15.02 6.62
C THR A 55 -4.66 -15.07 7.16
N THR A 56 -4.03 -13.92 7.48
CA THR A 56 -2.71 -13.91 8.12
C THR A 56 -2.72 -14.63 9.47
N LEU A 57 -3.70 -14.32 10.32
CA LEU A 57 -3.79 -14.95 11.64
C LEU A 57 -4.02 -16.46 11.51
N ALA A 58 -4.96 -16.88 10.65
CA ALA A 58 -5.23 -18.30 10.40
C ALA A 58 -3.99 -19.05 9.87
N TRP A 59 -3.24 -18.44 8.94
CA TRP A 59 -2.02 -19.03 8.39
C TRP A 59 -0.93 -19.22 9.47
N LEU A 60 -0.72 -18.23 10.34
CA LEU A 60 0.23 -18.34 11.45
C LEU A 60 -0.25 -19.30 12.54
N ASP A 61 -1.55 -19.35 12.80
CA ASP A 61 -2.16 -20.28 13.77
C ASP A 61 -1.99 -21.73 13.30
N GLU A 62 -2.08 -21.99 12.00
CA GLU A 62 -1.83 -23.31 11.43
C GLU A 62 -0.37 -23.75 11.59
N LEU A 63 0.61 -22.85 11.37
CA LEU A 63 2.01 -23.12 11.73
C LEU A 63 2.14 -23.43 13.23
N SER A 64 1.49 -22.64 14.07
CA SER A 64 1.55 -22.80 15.52
C SER A 64 0.94 -24.13 15.98
N SER A 65 -0.05 -24.65 15.26
CA SER A 65 -0.64 -25.98 15.53
C SER A 65 0.32 -27.15 15.26
N HIS A 66 1.38 -26.90 14.49
CA HIS A 66 2.50 -27.83 14.24
C HIS A 66 3.72 -27.50 15.11
N ASN A 67 3.53 -26.89 16.29
CA ASN A 67 4.60 -26.49 17.22
C ASN A 67 5.68 -25.59 16.62
N VAL A 68 5.38 -24.87 15.53
CA VAL A 68 6.29 -23.87 14.96
C VAL A 68 6.18 -22.60 15.79
N VAL A 69 7.29 -22.18 16.40
CA VAL A 69 7.35 -20.99 17.24
C VAL A 69 7.77 -19.78 16.41
N VAL A 70 6.87 -18.80 16.25
CA VAL A 70 7.21 -17.54 15.60
C VAL A 70 8.03 -16.67 16.55
N ALA A 71 9.35 -16.65 16.38
CA ALA A 71 10.26 -15.91 17.24
C ALA A 71 10.20 -14.39 16.99
N ALA A 72 10.04 -13.98 15.72
CA ALA A 72 9.90 -12.59 15.33
C ALA A 72 9.25 -12.45 13.95
N ILE A 73 8.50 -11.36 13.74
CA ILE A 73 8.01 -10.90 12.44
C ILE A 73 8.50 -9.48 12.23
N TYR A 74 9.40 -9.28 11.26
CA TYR A 74 10.02 -7.98 11.01
C TYR A 74 9.35 -7.28 9.82
N PHE A 75 8.98 -6.01 9.98
CA PHE A 75 8.48 -5.16 8.91
C PHE A 75 9.41 -3.97 8.65
N ASP A 76 9.56 -3.61 7.39
CA ASP A 76 10.31 -2.44 6.97
C ASP A 76 9.81 -1.18 7.69
N GLY A 77 10.75 -0.34 8.09
CA GLY A 77 10.44 0.97 8.63
C GLY A 77 11.09 2.11 7.87
N HIS A 78 12.19 1.92 7.15
CA HIS A 78 12.77 2.96 6.29
C HIS A 78 13.42 2.34 5.06
N LEU A 79 13.32 3.04 3.94
CA LEU A 79 14.05 2.70 2.73
C LEU A 79 15.28 3.61 2.60
N PRO A 80 16.51 3.06 2.53
CA PRO A 80 17.72 3.86 2.35
C PRO A 80 17.67 4.77 1.12
N GLU A 81 18.32 5.95 1.20
CA GLU A 81 18.38 6.94 0.09
C GLU A 81 18.95 6.32 -1.20
N SER A 82 19.91 5.39 -1.09
CA SER A 82 20.47 4.66 -2.23
C SER A 82 19.44 3.84 -3.02
N LYS A 83 18.28 3.53 -2.43
CA LYS A 83 17.16 2.81 -3.05
C LYS A 83 16.01 3.75 -3.46
N LEU A 84 16.18 5.07 -3.40
CA LEU A 84 15.15 6.04 -3.80
C LEU A 84 14.72 5.86 -5.26
N GLU A 85 15.68 5.65 -6.17
CA GLU A 85 15.39 5.40 -7.59
C GLU A 85 14.51 4.15 -7.76
N ILE A 86 14.83 3.06 -7.06
CA ILE A 86 14.03 1.82 -7.05
C ILE A 86 12.61 2.10 -6.53
N ARG A 87 12.45 2.95 -5.51
CA ARG A 87 11.13 3.34 -4.99
C ARG A 87 10.34 4.15 -6.00
N MET A 88 10.99 5.07 -6.72
CA MET A 88 10.38 5.85 -7.79
C MET A 88 9.92 4.93 -8.94
N GLU A 89 10.76 3.98 -9.38
CA GLU A 89 10.41 3.00 -10.40
C GLU A 89 9.22 2.12 -10.01
N ARG A 90 9.23 1.59 -8.77
CA ARG A 90 8.11 0.78 -8.24
C ARG A 90 6.82 1.60 -8.20
N SER A 91 6.89 2.85 -7.74
CA SER A 91 5.73 3.76 -7.68
C SER A 91 5.20 4.12 -9.07
N MET A 92 6.11 4.33 -10.03
CA MET A 92 5.78 4.56 -11.43
C MET A 92 5.08 3.34 -12.06
N ARG A 93 5.62 2.14 -11.84
CA ARG A 93 5.05 0.89 -12.33
C ARG A 93 3.65 0.65 -11.76
N ASN A 94 3.44 0.93 -10.47
CA ASN A 94 2.13 0.82 -9.84
C ASN A 94 1.13 1.84 -10.40
N SER A 95 1.54 3.10 -10.59
CA SER A 95 0.69 4.14 -11.20
C SER A 95 0.32 3.78 -12.65
N ALA A 96 1.27 3.24 -13.43
CA ALA A 96 1.03 2.78 -14.79
C ALA A 96 0.06 1.58 -14.85
N ARG A 97 0.05 0.70 -13.84
CA ARG A 97 -0.94 -0.39 -13.74
C ARG A 97 -2.36 0.14 -13.55
N ILE A 98 -2.56 1.16 -12.70
CA ILE A 98 -3.87 1.83 -12.57
C ILE A 98 -4.25 2.55 -13.86
N GLY A 99 -3.28 3.21 -14.51
CA GLY A 99 -3.47 3.79 -15.84
C GLY A 99 -4.02 2.78 -16.85
N ARG A 100 -3.40 1.61 -16.97
CA ARG A 100 -3.89 0.53 -17.85
C ARG A 100 -5.29 0.05 -17.46
N LEU A 101 -5.53 -0.21 -16.17
CA LEU A 101 -6.86 -0.60 -15.69
C LEU A 101 -7.93 0.41 -16.12
N PHE A 102 -7.62 1.71 -16.05
CA PHE A 102 -8.51 2.78 -16.51
C PHE A 102 -8.73 2.76 -18.03
N PHE A 103 -7.66 2.79 -18.82
CA PHE A 103 -7.74 2.85 -20.28
C PHE A 103 -8.35 1.60 -20.92
N ASP A 104 -8.11 0.41 -20.34
CA ASP A 104 -8.67 -0.85 -20.83
C ASP A 104 -10.16 -0.99 -20.49
N ASN A 105 -10.70 -0.13 -19.61
CA ASN A 105 -12.09 -0.21 -19.13
C ASN A 105 -12.78 1.17 -19.18
N PRO A 106 -12.96 1.80 -20.35
CA PRO A 106 -13.41 3.20 -20.47
C PRO A 106 -14.82 3.46 -19.92
N HIS A 107 -15.68 2.43 -19.86
CA HIS A 107 -17.07 2.57 -19.41
C HIS A 107 -17.29 2.28 -17.91
N GLY A 108 -16.25 1.92 -17.17
CA GLY A 108 -16.34 1.57 -15.74
C GLY A 108 -15.43 0.41 -15.37
N CYS A 109 -15.06 0.32 -14.10
CA CYS A 109 -14.18 -0.70 -13.58
C CYS A 109 -14.97 -1.96 -13.21
N ARG A 110 -14.47 -3.14 -13.58
CA ARG A 110 -15.09 -4.41 -13.20
C ARG A 110 -15.12 -4.56 -11.67
N ARG A 111 -16.25 -5.04 -11.13
CA ARG A 111 -16.48 -5.16 -9.68
C ARG A 111 -15.45 -6.05 -8.97
N ASP A 112 -15.04 -7.15 -9.60
CA ASP A 112 -14.02 -8.06 -9.06
C ASP A 112 -12.63 -7.41 -8.93
N GLN A 113 -12.36 -6.32 -9.65
CA GLN A 113 -11.11 -5.54 -9.56
C GLN A 113 -11.12 -4.50 -8.45
N ILE A 114 -12.24 -4.30 -7.72
CA ILE A 114 -12.40 -3.25 -6.69
C ILE A 114 -13.15 -3.70 -5.43
N ALA A 115 -13.76 -4.89 -5.43
CA ALA A 115 -14.53 -5.43 -4.31
C ALA A 115 -14.19 -6.90 -4.07
N ALA A 116 -14.37 -7.35 -2.83
CA ALA A 116 -14.15 -8.74 -2.41
C ALA A 116 -15.30 -9.64 -2.85
N VAL A 117 -15.40 -9.89 -4.17
CA VAL A 117 -16.41 -10.79 -4.75
C VAL A 117 -15.73 -12.13 -5.06
N GLY A 118 -16.25 -13.22 -4.48
CA GLY A 118 -15.86 -14.57 -4.86
C GLY A 118 -16.29 -14.84 -6.30
N GLY A 119 -15.44 -15.49 -7.10
CA GLY A 119 -15.68 -15.68 -8.54
C GLY A 119 -17.08 -16.23 -8.90
N GLN A 120 -17.72 -15.57 -9.87
CA GLN A 120 -18.78 -16.03 -10.81
C GLN A 120 -20.03 -16.77 -10.29
N ASN A 121 -20.23 -16.96 -9.00
CA ASN A 121 -21.51 -17.43 -8.48
C ASN A 121 -22.23 -16.28 -7.79
N HIS A 122 -23.24 -15.74 -8.48
CA HIS A 122 -24.22 -14.76 -7.99
C HIS A 122 -25.13 -15.34 -6.86
N GLY A 123 -24.56 -16.12 -5.94
CA GLY A 123 -25.26 -16.79 -4.84
C GLY A 123 -24.31 -17.18 -3.70
N LEU A 124 -24.44 -16.45 -2.58
CA LEU A 124 -24.38 -16.94 -1.19
C LEU A 124 -23.09 -17.37 -0.49
N ASN A 125 -21.90 -17.48 -1.10
CA ASN A 125 -20.68 -17.75 -0.30
C ASN A 125 -19.65 -16.62 -0.44
N GLN A 126 -19.80 -15.57 0.39
CA GLN A 126 -18.72 -14.62 0.63
C GLN A 126 -17.53 -15.40 1.18
N LEU A 127 -16.36 -15.31 0.53
CA LEU A 127 -15.17 -16.02 0.99
C LEU A 127 -14.80 -15.46 2.37
N THR A 128 -14.96 -16.26 3.42
CA THR A 128 -14.50 -15.94 4.77
C THR A 128 -13.15 -16.61 4.99
N SER A 129 -12.41 -16.15 5.99
CA SER A 129 -11.15 -16.78 6.40
C SER A 129 -11.29 -18.28 6.71
N ALA A 130 -12.47 -18.73 7.18
CA ALA A 130 -12.74 -20.14 7.43
C ALA A 130 -12.75 -21.02 6.17
N ASN A 131 -13.01 -20.42 5.00
CA ASN A 131 -13.08 -21.11 3.72
C ASN A 131 -11.84 -20.87 2.84
N VAL A 132 -10.84 -20.13 3.33
CA VAL A 132 -9.57 -19.94 2.65
C VAL A 132 -8.67 -21.13 2.96
N ASP A 133 -8.27 -21.87 1.94
CA ASP A 133 -7.18 -22.83 2.08
C ASP A 133 -5.84 -22.07 2.11
N ALA A 134 -5.27 -21.98 3.32
CA ALA A 134 -4.10 -21.18 3.64
C ALA A 134 -2.81 -21.67 2.94
N PHE A 135 -2.76 -22.94 2.54
CA PHE A 135 -1.60 -23.58 1.89
C PHE A 135 -1.92 -24.07 0.49
N ARG A 136 -2.98 -23.54 -0.13
CA ARG A 136 -3.35 -23.84 -1.50
C ARG A 136 -2.24 -23.44 -2.47
N ALA A 137 -1.74 -24.42 -3.23
CA ALA A 137 -0.80 -24.17 -4.31
C ALA A 137 -1.51 -23.82 -5.62
N GLY A 138 -0.85 -23.03 -6.46
CA GLY A 138 -1.29 -22.78 -7.84
C GLY A 138 -1.13 -21.33 -8.28
N VAL A 139 -1.80 -20.99 -9.37
CA VAL A 139 -1.82 -19.64 -9.94
C VAL A 139 -3.25 -19.10 -9.84
N PRO A 140 -3.45 -17.83 -9.44
CA PRO A 140 -4.78 -17.22 -9.46
C PRO A 140 -5.44 -17.32 -10.83
N SER A 141 -6.73 -17.68 -10.86
CA SER A 141 -7.51 -17.80 -12.11
C SER A 141 -7.73 -16.47 -12.81
N VAL A 142 -7.72 -15.37 -12.06
CA VAL A 142 -7.89 -14.01 -12.58
C VAL A 142 -6.70 -13.16 -12.15
N LYS A 143 -6.07 -12.50 -13.13
CA LYS A 143 -4.97 -11.59 -12.89
C LYS A 143 -5.49 -10.30 -12.24
N ALA A 144 -5.03 -10.03 -11.03
CA ALA A 144 -5.26 -8.74 -10.40
C ALA A 144 -4.45 -7.66 -11.11
N LEU A 145 -5.09 -6.55 -11.47
CA LEU A 145 -4.42 -5.42 -12.12
C LEU A 145 -3.80 -4.44 -11.10
N ALA A 146 -4.26 -4.47 -9.85
CA ALA A 146 -3.75 -3.68 -8.74
C ALA A 146 -3.80 -4.47 -7.43
N ASP A 147 -2.96 -4.10 -6.46
CA ASP A 147 -3.01 -4.64 -5.11
C ASP A 147 -3.87 -3.74 -4.20
N PRO A 148 -4.59 -4.29 -3.19
CA PRO A 148 -5.32 -3.46 -2.24
C PRO A 148 -4.37 -2.50 -1.52
N SER A 149 -4.64 -1.20 -1.54
CA SER A 149 -3.63 -0.18 -1.19
C SER A 149 -3.05 -0.28 0.22
N PHE A 150 -3.86 -0.75 1.18
CA PHE A 150 -3.49 -0.80 2.61
C PHE A 150 -3.37 -2.21 3.19
N PHE A 151 -3.14 -3.24 2.37
CA PHE A 151 -3.07 -4.63 2.87
C PHE A 151 -1.93 -4.87 3.86
N VAL A 152 -0.71 -4.36 3.59
CA VAL A 152 0.43 -4.47 4.52
C VAL A 152 0.13 -3.83 5.88
N PRO A 153 -0.29 -2.55 5.97
CA PRO A 153 -0.62 -1.97 7.27
C PRO A 153 -1.84 -2.61 7.94
N ALA A 154 -2.78 -3.20 7.20
CA ALA A 154 -3.89 -3.96 7.76
C ALA A 154 -3.39 -5.25 8.46
N ILE A 155 -2.44 -5.95 7.84
CA ILE A 155 -1.79 -7.13 8.42
C ILE A 155 -1.00 -6.75 9.67
N VAL A 156 -0.17 -5.70 9.61
CA VAL A 156 0.59 -5.21 10.78
C VAL A 156 -0.34 -4.86 11.94
N GLU A 157 -1.47 -4.19 11.67
CA GLU A 157 -2.45 -3.86 12.71
C GLU A 157 -3.11 -5.11 13.30
N ALA A 158 -3.52 -6.07 12.46
CA ALA A 158 -4.11 -7.32 12.92
C ALA A 158 -3.17 -8.12 13.83
N LEU A 159 -1.90 -8.24 13.45
CA LEU A 159 -0.89 -8.93 14.25
C LEU A 159 -0.63 -8.24 15.60
N ARG A 160 -0.66 -6.90 15.63
CA ARG A 160 -0.52 -6.11 16.87
C ARG A 160 -1.76 -6.19 17.78
N CYS A 161 -2.93 -6.44 17.21
CA CYS A 161 -4.16 -6.67 17.96
C CYS A 161 -4.31 -8.12 18.46
N SER A 162 -3.53 -9.07 17.93
CA SER A 162 -3.51 -10.45 18.39
C SER A 162 -2.67 -10.61 19.66
N ASP A 163 -3.24 -11.19 20.72
CA ASP A 163 -2.49 -11.45 21.96
C ASP A 163 -1.31 -12.40 21.74
N ARG A 164 -1.43 -13.34 20.79
CA ARG A 164 -0.38 -14.31 20.45
C ARG A 164 0.81 -13.66 19.73
N TYR A 165 0.55 -12.76 18.78
CA TYR A 165 1.59 -12.25 17.88
C TYR A 165 2.09 -10.84 18.21
N ARG A 166 1.38 -10.08 19.05
CA ARG A 166 1.73 -8.68 19.36
C ARG A 166 3.17 -8.49 19.86
N SER A 167 3.69 -9.42 20.66
CA SER A 167 5.04 -9.33 21.24
C SER A 167 6.17 -9.65 20.27
N VAL A 168 5.87 -10.34 19.17
CA VAL A 168 6.88 -10.80 18.19
C VAL A 168 6.93 -9.94 16.93
N VAL A 169 5.96 -9.04 16.73
CA VAL A 169 5.91 -8.11 15.58
C VAL A 169 6.75 -6.86 15.84
N ARG A 170 7.68 -6.55 14.94
CA ARG A 170 8.62 -5.44 15.08
C ARG A 170 8.72 -4.66 13.77
N LEU A 171 8.55 -3.33 13.83
CA LEU A 171 8.99 -2.47 12.73
C LEU A 171 10.44 -2.08 12.99
N VAL A 172 11.28 -2.25 11.98
CA VAL A 172 12.72 -2.00 12.09
C VAL A 172 13.09 -0.68 11.43
N PRO A 173 14.13 0.03 11.87
CA PRO A 173 14.52 1.32 11.28
C PRO A 173 15.12 1.21 9.87
N GLY A 174 15.19 0.02 9.28
CA GLY A 174 15.68 -0.23 7.93
C GLY A 174 14.83 -1.30 7.24
N GLU A 175 15.49 -2.22 6.55
CA GLU A 175 14.84 -3.31 5.83
C GLU A 175 14.70 -4.57 6.70
N ALA A 176 13.55 -5.26 6.58
CA ALA A 176 13.23 -6.43 7.37
C ALA A 176 14.14 -7.63 7.07
N ASP A 177 14.49 -7.83 5.80
CA ASP A 177 15.34 -8.93 5.32
C ASP A 177 16.72 -8.95 6.02
N THR A 178 17.37 -7.80 6.11
CA THR A 178 18.67 -7.62 6.76
C THR A 178 18.59 -7.97 8.25
N VAL A 179 17.49 -7.58 8.91
CA VAL A 179 17.27 -7.90 10.34
C VAL A 179 16.94 -9.38 10.53
N CYS A 180 16.20 -10.00 9.60
CA CYS A 180 15.95 -11.44 9.60
C CYS A 180 17.27 -12.21 9.47
N ALA A 181 18.13 -11.83 8.52
CA ALA A 181 19.43 -12.44 8.29
C ALA A 181 20.30 -12.40 9.55
N ARG A 182 20.41 -11.22 10.17
CA ARG A 182 21.17 -11.03 11.42
C ARG A 182 20.59 -11.85 12.57
N HIS A 183 19.27 -11.95 12.67
CA HIS A 183 18.61 -12.72 13.73
C HIS A 183 19.04 -14.19 13.66
N VAL A 184 18.93 -14.83 12.49
CA VAL A 184 19.26 -16.25 12.34
C VAL A 184 20.77 -16.51 12.32
N ALA A 185 21.58 -15.55 11.86
CA ALA A 185 23.04 -15.63 11.99
C ALA A 185 23.48 -15.78 13.44
N LYS A 186 22.80 -15.09 14.37
CA LYS A 186 23.13 -15.11 15.79
C LYS A 186 22.49 -16.25 16.57
N HIS A 187 21.25 -16.63 16.24
CA HIS A 187 20.47 -17.58 17.05
C HIS A 187 20.21 -18.92 16.37
N GLY A 188 20.58 -19.07 15.09
CA GLY A 188 20.13 -20.18 14.25
C GLY A 188 18.65 -20.08 13.91
N GLY A 189 18.07 -21.18 13.43
CA GLY A 189 16.67 -21.28 13.05
C GLY A 189 16.41 -21.01 11.57
N LEU A 190 15.13 -20.83 11.23
CA LEU A 190 14.65 -20.75 9.85
C LEU A 190 14.04 -19.38 9.55
N VAL A 191 14.43 -18.75 8.44
CA VAL A 191 13.76 -17.54 7.92
C VAL A 191 12.70 -17.91 6.89
N LEU A 192 11.47 -17.41 7.06
CA LEU A 192 10.40 -17.51 6.07
C LEU A 192 10.35 -16.23 5.23
N THR A 193 10.53 -16.33 3.92
CA THR A 193 10.60 -15.16 3.02
C THR A 193 10.12 -15.46 1.59
N SER A 194 10.13 -14.44 0.71
CA SER A 194 10.02 -14.55 -0.75
C SER A 194 11.12 -13.76 -1.47
N ASP A 195 12.13 -13.29 -0.73
CA ASP A 195 13.29 -12.59 -1.26
C ASP A 195 14.51 -13.50 -1.29
N SER A 196 15.04 -13.76 -2.49
CA SER A 196 16.21 -14.62 -2.65
C SER A 196 17.50 -13.99 -2.15
N ASP A 197 17.51 -12.68 -1.92
CA ASP A 197 18.66 -11.96 -1.35
C ASP A 197 19.04 -12.51 0.03
N LEU A 198 18.08 -13.05 0.79
CA LEU A 198 18.34 -13.68 2.08
C LEU A 198 19.32 -14.86 2.02
N LEU A 199 19.42 -15.56 0.89
CA LEU A 199 20.38 -16.65 0.71
C LEU A 199 21.83 -16.17 0.59
N VAL A 200 22.02 -14.88 0.30
CA VAL A 200 23.33 -14.28 0.01
C VAL A 200 24.02 -13.78 1.27
N TYR A 201 23.24 -13.38 2.28
CA TYR A 201 23.77 -12.99 3.58
C TYR A 201 24.45 -14.17 4.28
N ASP A 202 25.44 -13.87 5.13
CA ASP A 202 25.96 -14.88 6.06
C ASP A 202 24.95 -15.14 7.17
N LEU A 203 24.22 -16.25 7.03
CA LEU A 203 23.19 -16.69 7.99
C LEU A 203 23.74 -17.56 9.11
N GLY A 204 25.06 -17.72 9.24
CA GLY A 204 25.60 -18.61 10.26
C GLY A 204 25.16 -20.07 10.05
N ALA A 205 24.50 -20.63 11.06
CA ALA A 205 23.84 -21.95 10.99
C ALA A 205 22.34 -21.85 10.60
N GLY A 206 21.85 -20.65 10.30
CA GLY A 206 20.47 -20.41 9.91
C GLY A 206 20.16 -20.88 8.49
N GLU A 207 18.87 -21.09 8.25
CA GLU A 207 18.32 -21.57 6.99
C GLU A 207 17.25 -20.61 6.45
N VAL A 208 16.86 -20.81 5.20
CA VAL A 208 15.80 -20.05 4.52
C VAL A 208 14.78 -21.00 3.91
N ALA A 209 13.49 -20.77 4.14
CA ALA A 209 12.41 -21.39 3.40
C ALA A 209 11.58 -20.31 2.69
N PHE A 210 11.25 -20.55 1.43
CA PHE A 210 10.42 -19.62 0.67
C PHE A 210 8.95 -19.93 0.86
N PHE A 211 8.10 -18.91 1.04
CA PHE A 211 6.66 -19.08 1.23
C PHE A 211 5.99 -19.93 0.14
N ARG A 212 6.43 -19.78 -1.12
CA ARG A 212 5.90 -20.56 -2.26
C ARG A 212 6.23 -22.06 -2.19
N ASP A 213 7.24 -22.43 -1.40
CA ASP A 213 7.70 -23.80 -1.23
C ASP A 213 7.17 -24.41 0.07
N ILE A 214 6.29 -23.70 0.80
CA ILE A 214 5.57 -24.20 1.98
C ILE A 214 4.19 -24.67 1.53
N TYR A 215 3.87 -25.94 1.76
CA TYR A 215 2.62 -26.54 1.31
C TYR A 215 2.15 -27.62 2.27
N ARG A 216 0.86 -27.96 2.18
CA ARG A 216 0.27 -29.05 2.96
C ARG A 216 0.55 -30.38 2.26
N GLY A 217 1.26 -31.27 2.96
CA GLY A 217 1.56 -32.64 2.54
C GLY A 217 0.51 -33.65 2.97
N ALA A 218 0.90 -34.92 3.04
CA ALA A 218 0.05 -35.99 3.57
C ALA A 218 -0.31 -35.72 5.04
N GLU A 219 -1.48 -36.22 5.48
CA GLU A 219 -1.95 -36.12 6.87
C GLU A 219 -2.04 -34.69 7.43
N SER A 220 -2.16 -33.69 6.54
CA SER A 220 -2.15 -32.25 6.89
C SER A 220 -0.83 -31.70 7.42
N ALA A 221 0.26 -32.47 7.32
CA ALA A 221 1.58 -32.01 7.69
C ALA A 221 2.05 -30.83 6.83
N ILE A 222 2.70 -29.84 7.44
CA ILE A 222 3.26 -28.69 6.70
C ILE A 222 4.68 -29.02 6.26
N MET A 223 4.90 -29.06 4.95
CA MET A 223 6.20 -29.34 4.34
C MET A 223 6.83 -28.03 3.84
N CYS A 224 8.16 -27.96 3.84
CA CYS A 224 8.89 -26.85 3.24
C CYS A 224 10.17 -27.32 2.52
N SER A 225 10.66 -26.51 1.58
CA SER A 225 12.03 -26.64 1.05
C SER A 225 12.95 -25.70 1.83
N SER A 226 13.87 -26.27 2.59
CA SER A 226 14.85 -25.51 3.37
C SER A 226 16.18 -25.37 2.62
N PHE A 227 16.71 -24.15 2.61
CA PHE A 227 17.99 -23.81 2.01
C PHE A 227 18.95 -23.38 3.13
N ALA A 228 20.00 -24.16 3.36
CA ALA A 228 21.06 -23.82 4.30
C ALA A 228 22.28 -23.30 3.52
N PRO A 229 22.52 -21.97 3.43
CA PRO A 229 23.56 -21.40 2.56
C PRO A 229 24.95 -22.00 2.79
N ARG A 230 25.32 -22.24 4.06
CA ARG A 230 26.60 -22.86 4.43
C ARG A 230 26.70 -24.30 3.93
N SER A 231 25.67 -25.10 4.12
CA SER A 231 25.63 -26.50 3.64
C SER A 231 25.65 -26.56 2.11
N ILE A 232 24.94 -25.65 1.44
CA ILE A 232 24.94 -25.52 -0.02
C ILE A 232 26.33 -25.12 -0.55
N SER A 233 26.98 -24.12 0.04
CA SER A 233 28.37 -23.76 -0.29
C SER A 233 29.31 -24.96 -0.18
N ASN A 234 29.19 -25.76 0.90
CA ASN A 234 30.00 -26.95 1.10
C ASN A 234 29.72 -28.04 0.05
N LYS A 235 28.44 -28.31 -0.27
CA LYS A 235 28.02 -29.24 -1.34
C LYS A 235 28.62 -28.83 -2.70
N LEU A 236 28.82 -27.53 -2.92
CA LEU A 236 29.40 -26.96 -4.15
C LEU A 236 30.94 -26.80 -4.13
N GLY A 237 31.61 -27.14 -3.02
CA GLY A 237 33.06 -26.95 -2.89
C GLY A 237 33.50 -25.47 -2.82
N LEU A 238 32.61 -24.57 -2.42
CA LEU A 238 32.85 -23.12 -2.38
C LEU A 238 33.26 -22.64 -0.99
N LEU A 239 33.87 -21.44 -0.94
CA LEU A 239 34.37 -20.81 0.28
C LEU A 239 33.23 -20.39 1.23
N GLY A 240 32.93 -21.23 2.22
CA GLY A 240 32.17 -20.90 3.43
C GLY A 240 31.01 -19.91 3.24
N SER A 241 31.05 -18.80 4.00
CA SER A 241 30.00 -17.77 4.04
C SER A 241 29.90 -16.88 2.79
N THR A 242 30.88 -16.91 1.88
CA THR A 242 30.85 -16.12 0.63
C THR A 242 30.54 -16.97 -0.61
N GLY A 243 30.37 -18.29 -0.44
CA GLY A 243 30.11 -19.21 -1.56
C GLY A 243 28.83 -18.86 -2.33
N ILE A 244 27.72 -18.62 -1.63
CA ILE A 244 26.46 -18.23 -2.28
C ILE A 244 26.55 -16.83 -2.90
N LEU A 245 27.27 -15.89 -2.27
CA LEU A 245 27.56 -14.58 -2.86
C LEU A 245 28.34 -14.71 -4.18
N ARG A 246 29.31 -15.63 -4.26
CA ARG A 246 30.03 -15.94 -5.49
C ARG A 246 29.09 -16.49 -6.56
N VAL A 247 28.22 -17.44 -6.21
CA VAL A 247 27.19 -18.00 -7.12
C VAL A 247 26.26 -16.91 -7.64
N ALA A 248 25.77 -16.05 -6.75
CA ALA A 248 24.93 -14.90 -7.08
C ALA A 248 25.60 -13.94 -8.07
N TYR A 249 26.88 -13.60 -7.86
CA TYR A 249 27.64 -12.77 -8.78
C TYR A 249 27.79 -13.41 -10.16
N GLU A 250 28.12 -14.70 -10.22
CA GLU A 250 28.30 -15.41 -11.49
C GLU A 250 26.97 -15.55 -12.24
N LEU A 251 25.84 -15.74 -11.55
CA LEU A 251 24.51 -15.70 -12.14
C LEU A 251 24.15 -14.31 -12.69
N GLN A 252 24.53 -13.23 -12.02
CA GLN A 252 24.35 -11.88 -12.56
C GLN A 252 25.16 -11.63 -13.84
N CYS A 253 26.32 -12.29 -13.96
CA CYS A 253 27.14 -12.22 -15.17
C CYS A 253 26.62 -13.14 -16.29
N ALA A 254 26.05 -14.29 -15.94
CA ALA A 254 25.52 -15.28 -16.87
C ALA A 254 24.14 -15.82 -16.43
N PRO A 255 23.04 -15.07 -16.65
CA PRO A 255 21.72 -15.40 -16.10
C PRO A 255 21.11 -16.74 -16.56
N HIS A 256 21.59 -17.29 -17.67
CA HIS A 256 21.08 -18.54 -18.26
C HIS A 256 22.02 -19.73 -18.05
N ALA A 257 23.09 -19.56 -17.28
CA ALA A 257 24.02 -20.65 -16.99
C ALA A 257 23.40 -21.65 -16.01
N THR A 258 23.65 -22.94 -16.27
CA THR A 258 23.26 -24.04 -15.39
C THR A 258 24.11 -24.06 -14.12
N LEU A 259 23.62 -24.70 -13.05
CA LEU A 259 24.36 -24.84 -11.80
C LEU A 259 25.81 -25.36 -12.00
N PRO A 260 26.08 -26.43 -12.78
CA PRO A 260 27.45 -26.88 -13.04
C PRO A 260 28.33 -25.84 -13.76
N GLN A 261 27.75 -25.04 -14.67
CA GLN A 261 28.48 -23.97 -15.36
C GLN A 261 28.84 -22.84 -14.37
N ILE A 262 27.90 -22.47 -13.50
CA ILE A 262 28.13 -21.48 -12.44
C ILE A 262 29.18 -21.96 -11.45
N THR A 263 29.12 -23.22 -10.99
CA THR A 263 30.13 -23.78 -10.08
C THR A 263 31.53 -23.74 -10.70
N ARG A 264 31.69 -24.14 -11.97
CA ARG A 264 32.97 -24.02 -12.69
C ARG A 264 33.43 -22.57 -12.86
N ALA A 265 32.51 -21.61 -12.98
CA ALA A 265 32.86 -20.19 -13.03
C ALA A 265 33.33 -19.68 -11.66
N CYS A 266 32.75 -20.18 -10.58
CA CYS A 266 33.13 -19.84 -9.20
C CYS A 266 34.56 -20.29 -8.86
N GLU A 267 35.04 -21.39 -9.45
CA GLU A 267 36.42 -21.88 -9.32
C GLU A 267 37.47 -20.96 -9.98
N ARG A 268 37.04 -20.12 -10.93
CA ARG A 268 37.92 -19.18 -11.62
C ARG A 268 38.03 -17.86 -10.84
N PRO A 269 39.14 -17.11 -11.01
CA PRO A 269 39.25 -15.76 -10.47
C PRO A 269 38.11 -14.87 -10.93
N VAL A 270 37.67 -13.97 -10.05
CA VAL A 270 36.62 -12.98 -10.35
C VAL A 270 37.06 -12.10 -11.51
N ALA A 271 36.32 -12.13 -12.62
CA ALA A 271 36.66 -11.36 -13.83
C ALA A 271 36.59 -9.84 -13.62
N ASN A 272 35.59 -9.36 -12.87
CA ASN A 272 35.43 -7.94 -12.52
C ASN A 272 35.32 -7.79 -11.00
N MET A 273 36.49 -7.65 -10.36
CA MET A 273 36.62 -7.52 -8.91
C MET A 273 35.91 -6.29 -8.33
N PRO A 274 35.98 -5.08 -8.94
CA PRO A 274 35.22 -3.93 -8.45
C PRO A 274 33.71 -4.17 -8.33
N LYS A 275 33.10 -4.78 -9.35
CA LYS A 275 31.66 -5.11 -9.35
C LYS A 275 31.32 -6.17 -8.29
N TYR A 276 32.19 -7.15 -8.10
CA TYR A 276 32.01 -8.16 -7.05
C TYR A 276 32.11 -7.55 -5.66
N LEU A 277 33.06 -6.64 -5.42
CA LEU A 277 33.19 -5.93 -4.15
C LEU A 277 31.99 -5.01 -3.88
N GLU A 278 31.44 -4.38 -4.92
CA GLU A 278 30.19 -3.62 -4.79
C GLU A 278 29.03 -4.50 -4.35
N LEU A 279 28.88 -5.70 -4.94
CA LEU A 279 27.87 -6.68 -4.52
C LEU A 279 28.12 -7.15 -3.08
N HIS A 280 29.37 -7.50 -2.75
CA HIS A 280 29.77 -7.96 -1.42
C HIS A 280 29.42 -6.94 -0.34
N LYS A 281 29.67 -5.65 -0.59
CA LYS A 281 29.32 -4.56 0.33
C LYS A 281 27.82 -4.51 0.65
N ARG A 282 26.94 -4.88 -0.28
CA ARG A 282 25.48 -4.86 -0.05
C ARG A 282 25.01 -5.92 0.96
N TYR A 283 25.77 -7.00 1.12
CA TYR A 283 25.43 -8.14 1.98
C TYR A 283 26.37 -8.30 3.18
N LEU A 284 27.28 -7.33 3.38
CA LEU A 284 28.02 -7.24 4.63
C LEU A 284 27.05 -6.88 5.75
N HIS A 285 27.15 -7.59 6.87
CA HIS A 285 26.58 -7.13 8.12
C HIS A 285 27.39 -5.90 8.53
N ASP A 286 26.98 -4.70 8.12
CA ASP A 286 27.57 -3.49 8.67
C ASP A 286 27.19 -3.39 10.15
N GLU A 287 28.06 -3.95 10.99
CA GLU A 287 28.05 -3.73 12.45
C GLU A 287 28.40 -2.28 12.78
N ASP A 288 29.04 -1.53 11.86
CA ASP A 288 29.59 -0.20 12.13
C ASP A 288 28.89 0.97 11.40
N GLU A 289 28.42 0.83 10.15
CA GLU A 289 27.83 1.96 9.40
C GLU A 289 26.36 2.27 9.76
N GLN A 290 25.59 1.28 10.21
CA GLN A 290 24.21 1.50 10.69
C GLN A 290 24.10 1.57 12.22
N GLU A 291 25.02 0.99 13.00
CA GLU A 291 24.90 0.99 14.46
C GLU A 291 25.27 2.33 15.11
N GLY A 292 26.22 3.10 14.57
CA GLY A 292 26.64 4.36 15.20
C GLY A 292 25.54 5.43 15.21
N ASP A 293 24.93 5.70 14.06
CA ASP A 293 23.90 6.74 13.90
C ASP A 293 22.50 6.26 14.33
N PHE A 294 22.19 4.96 14.22
CA PHE A 294 20.87 4.42 14.59
C PHE A 294 20.80 3.71 15.96
N ARG A 295 21.90 3.43 16.70
CA ARG A 295 21.76 2.93 18.10
C ARG A 295 21.15 3.99 19.00
N ASP A 296 21.73 5.17 19.03
CA ASP A 296 21.30 6.26 19.92
C ASP A 296 19.92 6.81 19.50
N LEU A 297 19.72 6.95 18.18
CA LEU A 297 18.44 7.32 17.60
C LEU A 297 17.40 6.19 17.78
N GLY A 298 17.82 4.94 17.66
CA GLY A 298 16.99 3.74 17.76
C GLY A 298 16.42 3.53 19.15
N HIS A 299 17.19 3.76 20.22
CA HIS A 299 16.65 3.68 21.59
C HIS A 299 15.48 4.67 21.82
N GLN A 300 15.50 5.83 21.17
CA GLN A 300 14.42 6.83 21.25
C GLN A 300 13.29 6.57 20.23
N LEU A 301 13.63 6.09 19.03
CA LEU A 301 12.69 5.90 17.91
C LEU A 301 11.97 4.54 17.95
N LEU A 302 12.62 3.43 18.28
CA LEU A 302 12.00 2.09 18.24
C LEU A 302 10.67 2.03 19.02
N PRO A 303 10.56 2.56 20.26
CA PRO A 303 9.30 2.58 20.98
C PRO A 303 8.20 3.37 20.25
N ARG A 304 8.57 4.39 19.46
CA ARG A 304 7.65 5.20 18.66
C ARG A 304 7.24 4.46 17.38
N LEU A 305 8.20 3.89 16.63
CA LEU A 305 7.97 3.13 15.39
C LEU A 305 7.05 1.93 15.61
N SER A 306 7.12 1.29 16.79
CA SER A 306 6.23 0.18 17.17
C SER A 306 4.73 0.50 17.14
N LYS A 307 4.35 1.78 17.04
CA LYS A 307 2.96 2.25 16.97
C LYS A 307 2.55 2.78 15.61
N LEU A 308 3.53 3.02 14.74
CA LEU A 308 3.32 3.58 13.42
C LEU A 308 3.10 2.46 12.42
N ASP A 309 2.45 2.78 11.31
CA ASP A 309 2.43 1.88 10.16
C ASP A 309 3.76 2.02 9.38
N PRO A 310 4.03 1.16 8.39
CA PRO A 310 5.30 1.20 7.66
C PRO A 310 5.56 2.55 6.95
N ARG A 311 4.52 3.20 6.40
CA ARG A 311 4.68 4.46 5.65
C ARG A 311 4.97 5.65 6.55
N LEU A 312 4.27 5.74 7.67
CA LEU A 312 4.50 6.79 8.64
C LEU A 312 5.80 6.55 9.41
N SER A 313 6.19 5.29 9.62
CA SER A 313 7.53 4.93 10.11
C SER A 313 8.62 5.46 9.18
N GLU A 314 8.47 5.26 7.86
CA GLU A 314 9.45 5.72 6.86
C GLU A 314 9.64 7.23 6.90
N LEU A 315 8.53 7.97 6.95
CA LEU A 315 8.56 9.43 7.10
C LEU A 315 9.21 9.87 8.42
N VAL A 316 8.85 9.23 9.53
CA VAL A 316 9.45 9.55 10.84
C VAL A 316 10.93 9.22 10.84
N VAL A 317 11.37 8.07 10.34
CA VAL A 317 12.80 7.76 10.26
C VAL A 317 13.51 8.78 9.36
N GLU A 318 12.99 9.10 8.17
CA GLU A 318 13.62 10.09 7.28
C GLU A 318 13.77 11.46 7.96
N LEU A 319 12.71 11.96 8.63
CA LEU A 319 12.74 13.22 9.38
C LEU A 319 13.79 13.22 10.50
N TYR A 320 14.02 12.07 11.15
CA TYR A 320 14.99 11.94 12.24
C TYR A 320 16.41 11.60 11.74
N SER A 321 16.59 10.95 10.60
CA SER A 321 17.90 10.69 9.99
C SER A 321 18.48 11.96 9.35
N SER A 322 17.64 12.83 8.81
CA SER A 322 17.96 14.20 8.40
C SER A 322 18.55 15.10 9.51
N VAL A 323 18.52 14.65 10.75
CA VAL A 323 19.05 15.35 11.93
C VAL A 323 20.56 15.19 12.08
N ILE A 324 21.16 14.18 11.45
CA ILE A 324 22.61 14.03 11.39
C ILE A 324 23.14 15.14 10.47
N PRO A 325 24.14 15.96 10.89
CA PRO A 325 24.44 17.27 10.32
C PRO A 325 25.15 17.22 8.95
N ARG A 326 24.69 16.38 8.03
CA ARG A 326 25.29 16.21 6.70
C ARG A 326 24.63 17.07 5.62
N HIS A 327 23.34 17.46 5.73
CA HIS A 327 22.70 18.33 4.72
C HIS A 327 21.63 19.28 5.30
N SER A 328 21.89 20.58 5.27
CA SER A 328 21.01 21.64 5.82
C SER A 328 19.69 21.88 5.05
N ASN A 329 19.38 21.09 4.03
CA ASN A 329 18.23 21.27 3.12
C ASN A 329 17.42 19.97 2.88
N SER A 330 17.52 18.95 3.73
CA SER A 330 16.84 17.67 3.46
C SER A 330 15.32 17.81 3.60
N VAL A 331 14.61 17.64 2.49
CA VAL A 331 13.14 17.57 2.43
C VAL A 331 12.74 16.11 2.60
N ALA A 332 11.93 15.81 3.62
CA ALA A 332 11.47 14.43 3.85
C ALA A 332 10.42 14.04 2.80
N ARG A 333 10.33 12.75 2.50
CA ARG A 333 9.50 12.23 1.41
C ARG A 333 8.49 11.25 1.96
N ILE A 334 7.32 11.23 1.35
CA ILE A 334 6.32 10.21 1.62
C ILE A 334 5.68 9.74 0.33
N PHE A 335 5.72 8.42 0.14
CA PHE A 335 5.08 7.75 -0.98
C PHE A 335 3.73 7.21 -0.52
N LEU A 336 2.67 7.92 -0.89
CA LEU A 336 1.30 7.53 -0.55
C LEU A 336 0.91 6.29 -1.37
N PRO A 337 0.18 5.33 -0.77
CA PRO A 337 -0.28 4.15 -1.49
C PRO A 337 -1.08 4.50 -2.75
N VAL A 338 -0.82 3.79 -3.83
CA VAL A 338 -1.56 3.95 -5.09
C VAL A 338 -2.99 3.44 -4.88
N LEU A 339 -3.98 4.26 -5.22
CA LEU A 339 -5.40 3.93 -5.14
C LEU A 339 -5.94 3.58 -6.53
N ILE A 340 -6.94 2.70 -6.60
CA ILE A 340 -7.69 2.47 -7.85
C ILE A 340 -8.65 3.65 -8.02
N GLU A 341 -8.35 4.53 -8.97
CA GLU A 341 -9.05 5.82 -9.11
C GLU A 341 -9.20 6.23 -10.58
N ASN A 342 -10.11 7.16 -10.85
CA ASN A 342 -10.26 7.75 -12.19
C ASN A 342 -9.02 8.58 -12.57
N MET A 343 -8.38 8.22 -13.69
CA MET A 343 -7.15 8.84 -14.16
C MET A 343 -7.35 10.22 -14.82
N ASP A 344 -8.56 10.52 -15.28
CA ASP A 344 -8.92 11.83 -15.85
C ASP A 344 -9.14 12.90 -14.77
N ARG A 345 -9.22 12.49 -13.50
CA ARG A 345 -9.35 13.40 -12.35
C ARG A 345 -8.02 13.59 -11.65
N GLY A 346 -7.90 14.65 -10.85
CA GLY A 346 -6.80 14.79 -9.90
C GLY A 346 -6.74 13.62 -8.91
N SER A 347 -5.59 13.38 -8.30
CA SER A 347 -5.44 12.27 -7.34
C SER A 347 -6.44 12.38 -6.17
N ALA A 348 -7.03 11.26 -5.76
CA ALA A 348 -7.93 11.12 -4.62
C ALA A 348 -7.29 11.53 -3.28
N TRP A 349 -5.96 11.55 -3.22
CA TRP A 349 -5.22 12.08 -2.08
C TRP A 349 -5.28 13.61 -1.96
N GLN A 350 -5.75 14.32 -2.98
CA GLN A 350 -5.78 15.78 -3.01
C GLN A 350 -6.66 16.36 -1.91
N GLN A 351 -7.86 15.84 -1.78
CA GLN A 351 -8.92 16.38 -0.91
C GLN A 351 -8.56 16.24 0.57
N SER A 352 -7.87 15.16 0.93
CA SER A 352 -7.42 14.88 2.29
C SER A 352 -6.06 15.51 2.66
N THR A 353 -5.51 16.37 1.81
CA THR A 353 -4.23 17.08 2.08
C THR A 353 -4.26 17.86 3.39
N PRO A 354 -5.33 18.62 3.75
CA PRO A 354 -5.35 19.39 5.00
C PRO A 354 -5.19 18.51 6.25
N ILE A 355 -5.81 17.32 6.28
CA ILE A 355 -5.67 16.35 7.39
C ILE A 355 -4.21 15.90 7.54
N ARG A 356 -3.54 15.59 6.41
CA ARG A 356 -2.12 15.20 6.44
C ARG A 356 -1.21 16.37 6.78
N ARG A 357 -1.49 17.58 6.30
CA ARG A 357 -0.77 18.81 6.68
C ARG A 357 -0.83 19.03 8.20
N LEU A 358 -1.99 18.81 8.83
CA LEU A 358 -2.11 18.83 10.29
C LEU A 358 -1.20 17.78 10.93
N ALA A 359 -1.24 16.53 10.47
CA ALA A 359 -0.39 15.46 11.00
C ALA A 359 1.11 15.80 10.88
N TYR A 360 1.55 16.30 9.72
CA TYR A 360 2.93 16.71 9.50
C TYR A 360 3.37 17.87 10.40
N SER A 361 2.51 18.87 10.59
CA SER A 361 2.80 20.02 11.45
C SER A 361 2.90 19.61 12.92
N LEU A 362 2.12 18.61 13.36
CA LEU A 362 2.25 18.05 14.71
C LEU A 362 3.59 17.32 14.93
N LEU A 363 4.13 16.67 13.90
CA LEU A 363 5.48 16.08 13.98
C LEU A 363 6.57 17.15 14.13
N GLU A 364 6.40 18.31 13.50
CA GLU A 364 7.32 19.44 13.61
C GLU A 364 7.39 19.97 15.04
N ILE A 365 6.24 20.10 15.70
CA ILE A 365 6.14 20.57 17.08
C ILE A 365 6.87 19.64 18.06
N ASP A 366 6.89 18.33 17.80
CA ASP A 366 7.63 17.37 18.63
C ASP A 366 9.16 17.44 18.40
N SER A 367 9.61 18.14 17.35
CA SER A 367 11.02 18.30 16.97
C SER A 367 11.40 19.78 16.70
N PRO A 368 11.31 20.69 17.68
CA PRO A 368 11.43 22.13 17.44
C PRO A 368 12.84 22.56 17.05
N GLY A 369 12.89 23.61 16.22
CA GLY A 369 14.11 24.16 15.63
C GLY A 369 14.33 23.78 14.16
N ARG A 370 13.36 23.11 13.53
CA ARG A 370 13.42 22.70 12.12
C ARG A 370 12.14 23.09 11.42
N SER A 371 12.25 23.81 10.31
CA SER A 371 11.14 23.93 9.38
C SER A 371 11.07 22.63 8.57
N MET A 372 9.99 21.88 8.71
CA MET A 372 9.81 20.62 8.00
C MET A 372 9.04 20.86 6.71
N SER A 373 9.65 20.44 5.60
CA SER A 373 9.00 20.38 4.30
C SER A 373 8.86 18.91 3.92
N ILE A 374 7.68 18.52 3.44
CA ILE A 374 7.41 17.13 3.06
C ILE A 374 7.01 17.06 1.58
N LEU A 375 7.65 16.18 0.82
CA LEU A 375 7.30 15.86 -0.55
C LEU A 375 6.37 14.65 -0.60
N GLU A 376 5.11 14.89 -0.98
CA GLU A 376 4.15 13.83 -1.24
C GLU A 376 4.24 13.32 -2.67
N TYR A 377 4.51 12.02 -2.80
CA TYR A 377 4.38 11.27 -4.04
C TYR A 377 3.04 10.52 -4.02
N ARG A 378 2.14 10.91 -4.93
CA ARG A 378 0.77 10.36 -5.03
C ARG A 378 0.67 9.44 -6.24
N ARG A 379 0.57 10.03 -7.44
CA ARG A 379 0.71 9.35 -8.74
C ARG A 379 2.09 9.67 -9.29
N VAL A 380 2.91 8.65 -9.51
CA VAL A 380 4.26 8.82 -10.08
C VAL A 380 4.21 8.42 -11.55
N GLN A 381 4.48 9.36 -12.45
CA GLN A 381 4.46 9.14 -13.90
C GLN A 381 5.87 9.04 -14.50
N SER A 382 6.87 9.55 -13.79
CA SER A 382 8.29 9.50 -14.18
C SER A 382 9.17 9.31 -12.95
N VAL A 383 10.31 8.64 -13.12
CA VAL A 383 11.34 8.49 -12.08
C VAL A 383 11.97 9.83 -11.66
N THR A 384 11.90 10.85 -12.52
CA THR A 384 12.40 12.21 -12.24
C THR A 384 11.34 13.16 -11.70
N GLN A 385 10.11 12.68 -11.48
CA GLN A 385 9.01 13.52 -11.02
C GLN A 385 9.34 14.15 -9.67
N LYS A 386 9.10 15.46 -9.54
CA LYS A 386 9.17 16.16 -8.25
C LYS A 386 7.87 15.93 -7.49
N GLY A 387 7.96 15.48 -6.25
CA GLY A 387 6.81 15.32 -5.36
C GLY A 387 6.09 16.64 -5.12
N ARG A 388 4.89 16.58 -4.55
CA ARG A 388 4.17 17.79 -4.14
C ARG A 388 4.66 18.25 -2.78
N LEU A 389 5.22 19.45 -2.72
CA LEU A 389 5.63 20.08 -1.46
C LEU A 389 4.41 20.41 -0.60
N ILE A 390 4.42 19.94 0.64
CA ILE A 390 3.47 20.26 1.70
C ILE A 390 4.23 20.99 2.79
N GLU A 391 3.92 22.26 2.95
CA GLU A 391 4.46 23.11 4.01
C GLU A 391 3.66 22.91 5.29
N THR A 392 4.33 22.95 6.42
CA THR A 392 3.68 22.90 7.72
C THR A 392 2.82 24.14 7.97
N ALA A 393 1.85 24.00 8.86
CA ALA A 393 0.92 25.04 9.22
C ALA A 393 1.41 25.80 10.46
N SER A 394 1.15 27.10 10.50
CA SER A 394 1.34 27.92 11.70
C SER A 394 0.44 27.42 12.85
N ALA A 395 0.80 27.76 14.10
CA ALA A 395 0.00 27.39 15.26
C ALA A 395 -1.46 27.85 15.18
N THR A 396 -1.72 29.01 14.55
CA THR A 396 -3.05 29.55 14.33
C THR A 396 -3.84 28.73 13.31
N GLU A 397 -3.24 28.41 12.16
CA GLU A 397 -3.86 27.56 11.13
C GLU A 397 -4.16 26.15 11.68
N ILE A 398 -3.25 25.59 12.48
CA ILE A 398 -3.46 24.32 13.17
C ILE A 398 -4.69 24.41 14.08
N GLY A 399 -4.77 25.47 14.91
CA GLY A 399 -5.89 25.70 15.81
C GLY A 399 -7.22 25.76 15.06
N GLN A 400 -7.29 26.61 14.04
CA GLN A 400 -8.50 26.78 13.22
C GLN A 400 -8.96 25.49 12.54
N TYR A 401 -8.02 24.72 11.98
CA TYR A 401 -8.37 23.47 11.32
C TYR A 401 -8.82 22.38 12.31
N ILE A 402 -8.26 22.34 13.52
CA ILE A 402 -8.74 21.44 14.58
C ILE A 402 -10.17 21.80 14.97
N ASP A 403 -10.48 23.10 15.13
CA ASP A 403 -11.83 23.55 15.48
C ASP A 403 -12.84 23.20 14.38
N GLU A 404 -12.47 23.38 13.11
CA GLU A 404 -13.30 22.95 11.97
C GLU A 404 -13.58 21.45 11.99
N VAL A 405 -12.55 20.61 12.19
CA VAL A 405 -12.74 19.15 12.25
C VAL A 405 -13.66 18.78 13.42
N LEU A 406 -13.48 19.40 14.59
CA LEU A 406 -14.33 19.15 15.76
C LEU A 406 -15.78 19.58 15.52
N GLU A 407 -15.99 20.73 14.88
CA GLU A 407 -17.31 21.23 14.52
C GLU A 407 -18.03 20.29 13.55
N VAL A 408 -17.35 19.82 12.50
CA VAL A 408 -17.91 18.82 11.58
C VAL A 408 -18.24 17.53 12.30
N MET A 409 -17.35 17.04 13.17
CA MET A 409 -17.57 15.82 13.93
C MET A 409 -18.75 15.92 14.90
N GLU A 410 -18.97 17.09 15.50
CA GLU A 410 -20.08 17.34 16.42
C GLU A 410 -21.40 17.40 15.67
N ARG A 411 -21.47 18.21 14.62
CA ARG A 411 -22.67 18.29 13.77
C ARG A 411 -23.06 16.93 13.20
N MET A 412 -22.09 16.11 12.80
CA MET A 412 -22.37 14.76 12.28
C MET A 412 -23.05 13.84 13.30
N LYS A 413 -22.92 14.09 14.62
CA LYS A 413 -23.59 13.28 15.65
C LYS A 413 -25.08 13.55 15.73
N ASP A 414 -25.52 14.74 15.29
CA ASP A 414 -26.94 15.12 15.29
C ASP A 414 -27.72 14.45 14.14
N LEU A 415 -27.00 13.75 13.25
CA LEU A 415 -27.57 13.06 12.10
C LEU A 415 -28.06 11.64 12.49
N ASP A 416 -29.19 11.60 13.21
CA ASP A 416 -29.79 10.36 13.74
C ASP A 416 -30.20 9.36 12.64
N SER A 417 -30.40 9.84 11.42
CA SER A 417 -30.88 9.06 10.27
C SER A 417 -29.82 8.11 9.68
N VAL A 418 -28.56 8.20 10.08
CA VAL A 418 -27.45 7.50 9.42
C VAL A 418 -26.91 6.31 10.22
N PRO A 419 -26.79 5.12 9.59
CA PRO A 419 -26.07 4.01 10.18
C PRO A 419 -24.64 4.40 10.59
N GLY A 420 -24.25 4.12 11.84
CA GLY A 420 -22.94 4.52 12.38
C GLY A 420 -21.72 4.08 11.55
N ARG A 421 -21.85 3.07 10.67
CA ARG A 421 -20.82 2.67 9.71
C ARG A 421 -20.43 3.77 8.72
N TYR A 422 -21.31 4.75 8.46
CA TYR A 422 -21.06 5.88 7.55
C TYR A 422 -20.54 7.14 8.23
N TYR A 423 -20.44 7.17 9.56
CA TYR A 423 -20.00 8.35 10.31
C TYR A 423 -18.66 8.91 9.79
N TRP A 424 -17.59 8.10 9.78
CA TRP A 424 -16.28 8.55 9.33
C TRP A 424 -16.19 8.88 7.83
N PRO A 425 -16.79 8.07 6.93
CA PRO A 425 -16.96 8.46 5.53
C PRO A 425 -17.61 9.84 5.39
N LEU A 426 -18.73 10.10 6.05
CA LEU A 426 -19.45 11.37 5.95
C LEU A 426 -18.68 12.53 6.56
N VAL A 427 -18.00 12.37 7.70
CA VAL A 427 -17.08 13.39 8.25
C VAL A 427 -16.02 13.74 7.21
N GLY A 428 -15.43 12.73 6.56
CA GLY A 428 -14.42 12.93 5.53
C GLY A 428 -14.95 13.65 4.29
N LEU A 429 -16.15 13.30 3.84
CA LEU A 429 -16.82 13.93 2.69
C LEU A 429 -17.22 15.38 3.04
N ALA A 430 -17.75 15.63 4.23
CA ALA A 430 -18.10 16.96 4.70
C ALA A 430 -16.88 17.91 4.69
N LEU A 431 -15.72 17.46 5.18
CA LEU A 431 -14.48 18.24 5.12
C LEU A 431 -14.01 18.50 3.69
N ASP A 432 -14.12 17.52 2.78
CA ASP A 432 -13.80 17.72 1.37
C ASP A 432 -14.72 18.78 0.72
N ILE A 433 -16.03 18.65 0.95
CA ILE A 433 -17.04 19.54 0.36
C ILE A 433 -16.83 20.97 0.85
N GLY A 434 -16.64 21.16 2.16
CA GLY A 434 -16.36 22.47 2.75
C GLY A 434 -15.07 23.09 2.21
N GLU A 435 -14.00 22.31 2.06
CA GLU A 435 -12.73 22.79 1.48
C GLU A 435 -12.89 23.17 0.00
N CYS A 436 -13.63 22.38 -0.78
CA CYS A 436 -13.93 22.71 -2.16
C CYS A 436 -14.71 24.03 -2.28
N GLN A 437 -15.72 24.24 -1.42
CA GLN A 437 -16.50 25.48 -1.38
C GLN A 437 -15.65 26.70 -1.02
N LYS A 438 -14.77 26.59 -0.01
CA LYS A 438 -13.80 27.65 0.35
C LYS A 438 -12.89 28.04 -0.82
N GLN A 439 -12.55 27.08 -1.68
CA GLN A 439 -11.75 27.31 -2.88
C GLN A 439 -12.58 27.74 -4.11
N GLY A 440 -13.90 27.89 -4.00
CA GLY A 440 -14.79 28.19 -5.13
C GLY A 440 -14.85 27.07 -6.17
N LYS A 441 -14.63 25.81 -5.77
CA LYS A 441 -14.62 24.63 -6.64
C LYS A 441 -15.80 23.72 -6.36
N GLN A 442 -16.23 22.97 -7.37
CA GLN A 442 -17.24 21.92 -7.19
C GLN A 442 -16.59 20.64 -6.63
N SER A 443 -17.14 20.12 -5.54
CA SER A 443 -16.73 18.82 -5.00
C SER A 443 -17.30 17.67 -5.85
N HIS A 444 -16.41 16.75 -6.24
CA HIS A 444 -16.82 15.49 -6.87
C HIS A 444 -17.71 14.66 -5.93
N ALA A 445 -17.36 14.60 -4.64
CA ALA A 445 -18.15 13.92 -3.64
C ALA A 445 -19.57 14.49 -3.55
N TRP A 446 -19.71 15.82 -3.51
CA TRP A 446 -21.02 16.47 -3.47
C TRP A 446 -21.88 16.13 -4.68
N HIS A 447 -21.29 16.26 -5.88
CA HIS A 447 -21.98 15.92 -7.12
C HIS A 447 -22.41 14.44 -7.15
N MET A 448 -21.57 13.53 -6.67
CA MET A 448 -21.90 12.11 -6.59
C MET A 448 -23.05 11.83 -5.62
N LEU A 449 -23.07 12.47 -4.45
CA LEU A 449 -24.15 12.30 -3.47
C LEU A 449 -25.51 12.83 -3.97
N GLN A 450 -25.50 13.86 -4.83
CA GLN A 450 -26.70 14.45 -5.43
C GLN A 450 -27.26 13.63 -6.60
N GLN A 451 -26.46 12.75 -7.21
CA GLN A 451 -26.90 11.96 -8.35
C GLN A 451 -27.88 10.85 -7.95
N ARG A 452 -28.87 10.62 -8.81
CA ARG A 452 -29.83 9.51 -8.63
C ARG A 452 -29.23 8.19 -9.11
N TYR A 453 -28.85 7.34 -8.17
CA TYR A 453 -28.40 5.97 -8.45
C TYR A 453 -29.57 4.98 -8.49
N LYS A 454 -29.64 4.18 -9.55
CA LYS A 454 -30.59 3.05 -9.63
C LYS A 454 -29.94 1.79 -9.03
N GLN A 455 -30.71 1.01 -8.28
CA GLN A 455 -30.24 -0.28 -7.71
C GLN A 455 -29.67 -1.21 -8.80
N SER A 456 -30.28 -1.29 -9.98
CA SER A 456 -29.79 -2.11 -11.09
C SER A 456 -28.38 -1.73 -11.57
N VAL A 457 -27.98 -0.47 -11.42
CA VAL A 457 -26.65 0.04 -11.78
C VAL A 457 -25.64 -0.21 -10.66
N ALA A 458 -26.06 -0.05 -9.40
CA ALA A 458 -25.23 -0.30 -8.23
C ALA A 458 -24.78 -1.76 -8.10
N TRP A 459 -25.60 -2.71 -8.56
CA TRP A 459 -25.31 -4.14 -8.53
C TRP A 459 -24.82 -4.70 -9.87
N SER A 460 -24.49 -3.83 -10.82
CA SER A 460 -23.91 -4.28 -12.08
C SER A 460 -22.48 -4.78 -11.90
N ASN A 461 -22.02 -5.61 -12.86
CA ASN A 461 -20.64 -6.13 -12.87
C ASN A 461 -19.58 -5.07 -13.19
N SER A 462 -19.99 -3.86 -13.58
CA SER A 462 -19.10 -2.73 -13.91
C SER A 462 -19.53 -1.48 -13.14
N VAL A 463 -18.62 -0.94 -12.32
CA VAL A 463 -18.85 0.24 -11.50
C VAL A 463 -18.28 1.47 -12.19
N SER A 464 -19.04 2.55 -12.29
CA SER A 464 -18.59 3.76 -12.98
C SER A 464 -17.33 4.35 -12.35
N TRP A 465 -16.44 4.92 -13.16
CA TRP A 465 -15.22 5.55 -12.65
C TRP A 465 -15.48 6.73 -11.72
N GLY A 466 -16.66 7.35 -11.76
CA GLY A 466 -17.09 8.36 -10.80
C GLY A 466 -17.25 7.78 -9.39
N VAL A 467 -17.90 6.63 -9.27
CA VAL A 467 -18.05 5.91 -7.99
C VAL A 467 -16.72 5.35 -7.51
N VAL A 468 -15.92 4.76 -8.41
CA VAL A 468 -14.58 4.25 -8.08
C VAL A 468 -13.69 5.38 -7.53
N HIS A 469 -13.74 6.57 -8.13
CA HIS A 469 -12.98 7.72 -7.63
C HIS A 469 -13.49 8.22 -6.27
N LEU A 470 -14.81 8.24 -6.05
CA LEU A 470 -15.37 8.57 -4.74
C LEU A 470 -14.90 7.59 -3.66
N PHE A 471 -14.91 6.28 -3.96
CA PHE A 471 -14.38 5.26 -3.06
C PHE A 471 -12.90 5.52 -2.75
N ALA A 472 -12.08 5.80 -3.75
CA ALA A 472 -10.68 6.16 -3.55
C ALA A 472 -10.51 7.40 -2.67
N GLN A 473 -11.35 8.43 -2.83
CA GLN A 473 -11.34 9.63 -1.99
C GLN A 473 -11.67 9.30 -0.54
N VAL A 474 -12.70 8.49 -0.28
CA VAL A 474 -13.04 8.03 1.08
C VAL A 474 -11.86 7.24 1.68
N GLN A 475 -11.28 6.30 0.94
CA GLN A 475 -10.11 5.53 1.38
C GLN A 475 -8.92 6.45 1.72
N ALA A 476 -8.62 7.44 0.87
CA ALA A 476 -7.55 8.42 1.10
C ALA A 476 -7.79 9.26 2.36
N THR A 477 -9.01 9.72 2.56
CA THR A 477 -9.40 10.54 3.71
C THR A 477 -9.33 9.76 5.02
N LEU A 478 -9.87 8.55 5.04
CA LEU A 478 -9.82 7.69 6.23
C LEU A 478 -8.38 7.29 6.58
N TYR A 479 -7.55 6.99 5.58
CA TYR A 479 -6.13 6.73 5.82
C TYR A 479 -5.39 7.98 6.33
N SER A 480 -5.77 9.18 5.86
CA SER A 480 -5.20 10.44 6.38
C SER A 480 -5.58 10.69 7.85
N PHE A 481 -6.81 10.39 8.26
CA PHE A 481 -7.20 10.41 9.68
C PHE A 481 -6.45 9.37 10.51
N ARG A 482 -6.22 8.17 9.95
CA ARG A 482 -5.38 7.16 10.59
C ARG A 482 -3.96 7.68 10.83
N MET A 483 -3.34 8.32 9.83
CA MET A 483 -2.02 8.95 9.97
C MET A 483 -2.03 9.99 11.10
N LEU A 484 -3.03 10.88 11.11
CA LEU A 484 -3.19 11.88 12.16
C LEU A 484 -3.29 11.25 13.55
N ARG A 485 -4.12 10.20 13.72
CA ARG A 485 -4.23 9.46 14.99
C ARG A 485 -2.89 8.88 15.43
N GLN A 486 -2.14 8.27 14.51
CA GLN A 486 -0.85 7.67 14.82
C GLN A 486 0.19 8.72 15.22
N VAL A 487 0.25 9.85 14.51
CA VAL A 487 1.08 11.00 14.88
C VAL A 487 0.69 11.52 16.26
N MET A 488 -0.58 11.77 16.53
CA MET A 488 -1.04 12.26 17.84
C MET A 488 -0.65 11.30 18.98
N SER A 489 -0.67 9.98 18.73
CA SER A 489 -0.24 8.99 19.72
C SER A 489 1.25 9.07 20.08
N ILE A 490 2.12 9.55 19.19
CA ILE A 490 3.55 9.70 19.47
C ILE A 490 3.86 11.09 20.05
N VAL A 491 3.27 12.16 19.49
CA VAL A 491 3.46 13.55 19.95
C VAL A 491 2.98 13.71 21.39
N ARG A 492 1.83 13.13 21.79
CA ARG A 492 1.31 13.24 23.17
C ARG A 492 2.28 12.69 24.23
N LYS A 493 3.12 11.72 23.87
CA LYS A 493 4.11 11.13 24.79
C LYS A 493 5.40 11.96 24.87
N GLY A 494 5.75 12.70 23.83
CA GLY A 494 6.94 13.58 23.78
C GLY A 494 6.67 15.03 24.20
N ALA A 495 5.43 15.51 24.04
CA ALA A 495 5.05 16.92 24.14
C ALA A 495 4.94 17.50 25.56
N ALA A 496 5.49 16.85 26.58
CA ALA A 496 5.59 17.46 27.92
C ALA A 496 6.42 18.77 27.93
N LYS A 497 7.10 19.11 26.82
CA LYS A 497 7.99 20.27 26.69
C LYS A 497 7.45 21.45 25.87
N TYR A 498 6.35 21.34 25.11
CA TYR A 498 5.94 22.39 24.16
C TYR A 498 4.46 22.80 24.25
N LYS A 499 4.17 24.09 23.93
CA LYS A 499 2.82 24.66 23.92
C LYS A 499 2.00 24.13 22.74
N LEU A 500 1.39 22.96 22.89
CA LEU A 500 0.39 22.46 21.96
C LEU A 500 -0.89 23.31 22.01
N PRO A 501 -1.62 23.47 20.88
CA PRO A 501 -2.94 24.07 20.88
C PRO A 501 -3.87 23.43 21.91
N SER A 502 -4.66 24.24 22.62
CA SER A 502 -5.54 23.75 23.70
C SER A 502 -6.62 22.80 23.18
N ASN A 503 -7.15 23.06 21.98
CA ASN A 503 -8.16 22.25 21.29
C ASN A 503 -7.63 20.88 20.84
N LEU A 504 -6.31 20.67 20.73
CA LEU A 504 -5.73 19.34 20.46
C LEU A 504 -6.11 18.31 21.54
N LYS A 505 -6.31 18.77 22.79
CA LYS A 505 -6.78 17.93 23.90
C LYS A 505 -8.21 17.41 23.67
N GLN A 506 -9.03 18.14 22.92
CA GLN A 506 -10.40 17.76 22.56
C GLN A 506 -10.42 16.83 21.33
N LEU A 507 -9.54 17.09 20.35
CA LEU A 507 -9.43 16.25 19.14
C LEU A 507 -8.97 14.83 19.47
N TRP A 508 -8.05 14.65 20.42
CA TRP A 508 -7.53 13.31 20.72
C TRP A 508 -8.63 12.31 21.12
N PRO A 509 -9.49 12.57 22.12
CA PRO A 509 -10.63 11.70 22.43
C PRO A 509 -11.51 11.38 21.21
N ALA A 510 -11.72 12.37 20.33
CA ALA A 510 -12.58 12.23 19.15
C ALA A 510 -11.97 11.26 18.11
N VAL A 511 -10.66 11.32 17.86
CA VAL A 511 -9.98 10.43 16.89
C VAL A 511 -9.39 9.16 17.51
N ARG A 512 -9.39 9.03 18.84
CA ARG A 512 -8.81 7.87 19.55
C ARG A 512 -9.49 6.56 19.14
N HIS A 513 -10.81 6.59 18.98
CA HIS A 513 -11.64 5.44 18.60
C HIS A 513 -11.85 5.31 17.09
N PHE A 514 -11.03 6.00 16.28
CA PHE A 514 -11.08 5.85 14.83
C PHE A 514 -10.94 4.37 14.44
N PRO A 515 -11.72 3.87 13.46
CA PRO A 515 -11.77 2.45 13.12
C PRO A 515 -10.40 1.90 12.68
N PRO A 516 -10.13 0.60 12.95
CA PRO A 516 -9.01 -0.10 12.33
C PRO A 516 -9.22 -0.25 10.82
N LEU A 517 -8.17 -0.59 10.07
CA LEU A 517 -8.25 -0.81 8.61
C LEU A 517 -9.27 -1.89 8.23
N THR A 518 -9.48 -2.88 9.08
CA THR A 518 -10.49 -3.95 8.90
C THR A 518 -11.94 -3.46 9.06
N GLY A 519 -12.13 -2.23 9.54
CA GLY A 519 -13.40 -1.52 9.64
C GLY A 519 -13.54 -0.37 8.65
N PHE A 520 -12.63 -0.22 7.69
CA PHE A 520 -12.81 0.74 6.59
C PHE A 520 -13.96 0.27 5.69
N PRO A 521 -14.73 1.21 5.10
CA PRO A 521 -15.81 0.86 4.19
C PRO A 521 -15.25 0.14 2.96
N GLU A 522 -16.00 -0.83 2.47
CA GLU A 522 -15.76 -1.51 1.20
C GLU A 522 -16.54 -0.80 0.06
N MET A 523 -16.33 -1.23 -1.18
CA MET A 523 -17.03 -0.66 -2.34
C MET A 523 -18.56 -0.73 -2.16
N ASP A 524 -19.04 -1.84 -1.62
CA ASP A 524 -20.45 -2.11 -1.41
C ASP A 524 -21.05 -1.16 -0.37
N ASP A 525 -20.28 -0.75 0.64
CA ASP A 525 -20.71 0.26 1.61
C ASP A 525 -20.93 1.62 0.95
N ILE A 526 -20.02 2.05 0.05
CA ILE A 526 -20.15 3.31 -0.68
C ILE A 526 -21.31 3.28 -1.66
N LEU A 527 -21.52 2.15 -2.33
CA LEU A 527 -22.70 1.96 -3.18
C LEU A 527 -23.99 2.01 -2.36
N GLY A 528 -24.00 1.39 -1.17
CA GLY A 528 -25.10 1.50 -0.20
C GLY A 528 -25.38 2.94 0.21
N LEU A 529 -24.32 3.71 0.54
CA LEU A 529 -24.44 5.12 0.89
C LEU A 529 -25.07 5.95 -0.24
N LEU A 530 -24.65 5.73 -1.50
CA LEU A 530 -25.21 6.41 -2.67
C LEU A 530 -26.66 5.99 -2.99
N LEU A 531 -27.09 4.80 -2.57
CA LEU A 531 -28.46 4.34 -2.73
C LEU A 531 -29.36 4.88 -1.61
N GLU A 532 -28.87 4.92 -0.38
CA GLU A 532 -29.55 5.48 0.80
C GLU A 532 -29.67 7.01 0.69
N SER A 533 -28.70 7.68 0.04
CA SER A 533 -28.78 9.12 -0.24
C SER A 533 -29.93 9.53 -1.18
N ARG A 534 -30.64 8.55 -1.75
CA ARG A 534 -31.88 8.75 -2.51
C ARG A 534 -33.03 9.27 -1.66
N GLU A 535 -33.04 9.00 -0.35
CA GLU A 535 -34.10 9.46 0.53
C GLU A 535 -33.98 10.98 0.72
N ALA A 536 -34.95 11.73 0.20
CA ALA A 536 -34.92 13.19 0.13
C ALA A 536 -34.79 13.90 1.49
N GLY A 537 -34.97 13.16 2.60
CA GLY A 537 -34.72 13.61 3.96
C GLY A 537 -33.23 13.69 4.28
N PHE A 538 -32.49 12.58 4.13
CA PHE A 538 -31.07 12.49 4.52
C PHE A 538 -30.19 13.53 3.82
N MET A 539 -30.28 13.62 2.48
CA MET A 539 -29.41 14.55 1.74
C MET A 539 -29.70 16.01 2.06
N ARG A 540 -30.96 16.33 2.37
CA ARG A 540 -31.37 17.67 2.77
C ARG A 540 -30.88 17.98 4.18
N GLU A 541 -31.09 17.07 5.11
CA GLU A 541 -30.62 17.17 6.49
C GLU A 541 -29.09 17.35 6.53
N PHE A 542 -28.35 16.54 5.78
CA PHE A 542 -26.90 16.64 5.65
C PHE A 542 -26.46 17.99 5.04
N ALA A 543 -27.14 18.47 3.98
CA ALA A 543 -26.85 19.77 3.38
C ALA A 543 -27.10 20.93 4.35
N GLU A 544 -28.24 20.92 5.04
CA GLU A 544 -28.68 21.96 5.97
C GLU A 544 -27.74 22.03 7.17
N LEU A 545 -27.43 20.88 7.78
CA LEU A 545 -26.54 20.78 8.93
C LEU A 545 -25.12 21.26 8.63
N MET A 546 -24.65 21.00 7.41
CA MET A 546 -23.31 21.39 6.97
C MET A 546 -23.27 22.76 6.27
N CYS A 547 -24.41 23.43 6.10
CA CYS A 547 -24.56 24.67 5.35
C CYS A 547 -24.07 24.59 3.89
N PHE A 548 -24.34 23.48 3.21
CA PHE A 548 -23.94 23.28 1.81
C PHE A 548 -25.02 23.75 0.83
N ASP A 549 -24.59 24.46 -0.23
CA ASP A 549 -25.49 24.85 -1.31
C ASP A 549 -26.01 23.61 -2.07
N MET A 550 -27.33 23.43 -2.04
CA MET A 550 -28.01 22.45 -2.87
C MET A 550 -28.04 22.96 -4.32
N VAL A 551 -27.46 22.18 -5.23
CA VAL A 551 -27.53 22.51 -6.66
C VAL A 551 -28.93 22.17 -7.15
N SER A 552 -29.67 23.16 -7.61
CA SER A 552 -30.94 22.94 -8.32
C SER A 552 -30.63 22.22 -9.64
N SER A 553 -30.97 20.94 -9.74
CA SER A 553 -30.91 20.24 -11.03
C SER A 553 -31.87 20.94 -12.01
N PRO A 554 -31.46 21.29 -13.24
CA PRO A 554 -32.42 21.58 -14.28
C PRO A 554 -33.24 20.31 -14.55
N ASP A 555 -34.57 20.44 -14.55
CA ASP A 555 -35.51 19.38 -14.94
C ASP A 555 -35.18 18.91 -16.35
N VAL A 556 -34.75 17.66 -16.49
CA VAL A 556 -34.53 17.01 -17.80
C VAL A 556 -35.87 16.66 -18.51
N ASP A 557 -37.02 16.93 -17.89
CA ASP A 557 -38.34 16.54 -18.40
C ASP A 557 -39.07 17.59 -19.26
N LYS A 558 -38.42 18.70 -19.66
CA LYS A 558 -39.06 19.72 -20.53
C LYS A 558 -38.54 19.80 -21.98
N ALA A 559 -37.62 18.94 -22.41
CA ALA A 559 -37.13 18.94 -23.79
C ALA A 559 -37.89 18.00 -24.76
N ALA A 560 -38.96 17.32 -24.31
CA ALA A 560 -39.70 16.34 -25.13
C ALA A 560 -41.08 16.82 -25.63
N LYS A 561 -41.41 18.11 -25.53
CA LYS A 561 -42.66 18.68 -26.05
C LYS A 561 -42.39 19.93 -26.88
N GLY A 562 -41.88 19.75 -28.09
CA GLY A 562 -41.65 20.86 -29.01
C GLY A 562 -40.98 20.45 -30.31
N ALA A 563 -41.40 19.35 -30.94
CA ALA A 563 -41.00 19.04 -32.31
C ALA A 563 -42.06 18.16 -32.99
N SER A 564 -43.15 18.80 -33.40
CA SER A 564 -44.06 18.32 -34.45
C SER A 564 -44.58 19.56 -35.16
N GLU A 565 -44.63 19.51 -36.51
CA GLU A 565 -44.84 20.61 -37.49
C GLU A 565 -43.52 21.27 -37.95
N ARG A 566 -43.07 21.26 -39.22
CA ARG A 566 -43.72 21.08 -40.54
C ARG A 566 -42.71 20.68 -41.63
N SER A 567 -43.30 20.00 -42.62
CA SER A 567 -42.98 19.69 -44.02
C SER A 567 -41.94 20.51 -44.82
N THR A 568 -41.12 19.74 -45.57
CA THR A 568 -40.68 19.87 -46.99
C THR A 568 -40.73 21.24 -47.68
N ASP A 569 -39.59 21.69 -48.23
CA ASP A 569 -39.43 21.91 -49.68
C ASP A 569 -37.94 22.06 -50.08
N GLY A 570 -37.63 21.70 -51.33
CA GLY A 570 -36.28 21.54 -51.87
C GLY A 570 -35.60 22.82 -52.39
N GLY A 571 -34.31 22.67 -52.72
CA GLY A 571 -33.52 23.66 -53.46
C GLY A 571 -32.04 23.30 -53.49
N MET A 572 -31.59 22.70 -54.60
CA MET A 572 -30.18 22.63 -55.01
C MET A 572 -29.76 24.02 -55.51
N ASP A 573 -28.59 24.53 -55.11
CA ASP A 573 -27.46 24.76 -56.03
C ASP A 573 -26.20 25.35 -55.35
N GLU A 574 -25.09 24.73 -55.73
CA GLU A 574 -23.73 25.22 -55.99
C GLU A 574 -23.23 26.53 -55.36
N ASN A 575 -22.17 26.41 -54.52
CA ASN A 575 -20.86 26.90 -54.97
C ASN A 575 -19.68 26.35 -54.14
N VAL A 576 -18.58 26.21 -54.87
CA VAL A 576 -17.39 25.40 -54.60
C VAL A 576 -16.24 26.26 -54.03
N GLN A 577 -15.27 25.59 -53.40
CA GLN A 577 -13.87 25.98 -53.17
C GLN A 577 -13.50 26.85 -51.95
N ASN A 578 -12.95 26.16 -50.94
CA ASN A 578 -11.53 26.21 -50.51
C ASN A 578 -11.39 26.31 -48.99
N LEU A 579 -10.89 25.25 -48.36
CA LEU A 579 -9.62 25.23 -47.61
C LEU A 579 -9.44 23.85 -46.96
N ALA A 580 -8.83 22.93 -47.72
CA ALA A 580 -8.09 21.82 -47.16
C ALA A 580 -6.72 22.34 -46.73
N THR A 581 -6.36 22.23 -45.45
CA THR A 581 -5.00 21.94 -44.95
C THR A 581 -4.95 22.03 -43.41
N LYS A 582 -4.50 20.92 -42.80
CA LYS A 582 -4.01 20.71 -41.42
C LYS A 582 -4.79 19.67 -40.63
N HIS A 583 -4.69 18.42 -41.07
CA HIS A 583 -4.79 17.28 -40.18
C HIS A 583 -3.82 16.19 -40.66
N ASP A 584 -2.52 16.45 -40.50
CA ASP A 584 -1.50 15.41 -40.62
C ASP A 584 -0.21 15.86 -39.93
N LYS A 585 -0.01 15.37 -38.69
CA LYS A 585 1.27 15.23 -37.95
C LYS A 585 0.99 15.00 -36.46
N TRP A 586 0.74 13.76 -36.08
CA TRP A 586 1.43 13.10 -34.95
C TRP A 586 1.14 11.59 -34.90
N ASN A 587 1.35 10.88 -36.03
CA ASN A 587 1.40 9.43 -36.04
C ASN A 587 2.79 8.99 -36.53
N LYS A 588 3.68 8.73 -35.55
CA LYS A 588 4.83 7.80 -35.58
C LYS A 588 5.89 8.27 -34.58
N ALA A 589 5.95 7.58 -33.44
CA ALA A 589 7.17 7.00 -32.86
C ALA A 589 6.96 6.70 -31.37
N ASN A 590 6.54 5.49 -31.02
CA ASN A 590 7.45 4.63 -30.27
C ASN A 590 6.98 3.18 -30.30
N LYS A 591 7.83 2.36 -30.93
CA LYS A 591 7.81 0.90 -30.84
C LYS A 591 8.36 0.55 -29.46
N PHE A 592 7.59 -0.16 -28.63
CA PHE A 592 8.17 -1.05 -27.63
C PHE A 592 7.62 -2.45 -27.86
N GLY A 593 8.54 -3.31 -28.27
CA GLY A 593 8.32 -4.71 -28.54
C GLY A 593 7.92 -5.44 -27.26
N VAL A 594 6.83 -6.18 -27.39
CA VAL A 594 6.69 -7.58 -27.01
C VAL A 594 8.02 -8.22 -26.57
N LEU A 595 8.16 -8.48 -25.27
CA LEU A 595 8.79 -9.70 -24.76
C LEU A 595 7.91 -10.21 -23.63
N SER A 596 6.98 -11.06 -24.06
CA SER A 596 6.41 -12.15 -23.28
C SER A 596 7.47 -13.24 -23.18
N ALA A 597 7.75 -13.71 -21.98
CA ALA A 597 8.18 -15.08 -21.69
C ALA A 597 8.05 -15.29 -20.18
N ASP A 598 7.07 -16.12 -19.82
CA ASP A 598 7.01 -17.07 -18.69
C ASP A 598 7.78 -16.77 -17.39
#